data_AF-A0A6P1Q8A7-F1
#
_entry.id   AF-A0A6P1Q8A7-F1
#
_cell.length_a   1.000
_cell.length_b   1.000
_cell.length_c   1.000
_cell.angle_alpha   90.00
_cell.angle_beta   90.00
_cell.angle_gamma   90.00
#
_symmetry.space_group_name_H-M   'P 1'
#
loop_
_entity.id
_entity.type
_entity.pdbx_description
1 polymer ?
#
loop_
_entity_poly.entity_id
_entity_poly.type
_entity_poly.pdbx_seq_one_letter_code
_entity_poly.pdbx_strand_id
1 'polypeptide(L)'
;MLIHLTPSYFLNYSNISVNLIDVEIPELGLRLQEERDITVRFPSPNKRLHYVCRKKGRKAVKGILLNTDKHVSDITVITRWAVQGDVSVHRVHMHIVGNDDAATDLIQLWSGFYNSPYGDKTPEVAMNWIPASCQPRLTVNAGDRPSVRETAIWRRADPAGIIRQQTEYYTAATVEPERLISPWRGNKSLPALEDAFDCKVRECSDTLRVLFSTPGVTVCPVTEQEELIKNDLKETGRLDAFTSLIQPVMQEVRTVCPVFFTNTNNLMNVIRQFSSHFRALTDSEKHFVESQINQPLFQVD
;
A
#
# COMPACT_ATOMS: atom_id res chain seq x y z
N MET A 1 6.36 -12.90 -13.68
CA MET A 1 5.42 -13.20 -12.58
C MET A 1 4.10 -12.52 -12.88
N LEU A 2 2.96 -13.17 -12.61
CA LEU A 2 1.64 -12.56 -12.81
C LEU A 2 1.21 -11.81 -11.55
N ILE A 3 0.71 -10.58 -11.68
CA ILE A 3 0.20 -9.83 -10.54
C ILE A 3 -1.20 -9.32 -10.87
N HIS A 4 -2.19 -9.77 -10.12
CA HIS A 4 -3.57 -9.31 -10.21
C HIS A 4 -3.84 -8.25 -9.15
N LEU A 5 -4.24 -7.06 -9.58
CA LEU A 5 -4.53 -5.92 -8.72
C LEU A 5 -5.97 -5.46 -8.91
N THR A 6 -6.64 -5.08 -7.83
CA THR A 6 -8.02 -4.62 -7.77
C THR A 6 -8.15 -3.21 -7.16
N PRO A 7 -7.43 -2.19 -7.70
CA PRO A 7 -7.63 -0.81 -7.26
C PRO A 7 -9.12 -0.47 -7.34
N SER A 8 -9.68 0.03 -6.25
CA SER A 8 -11.11 0.25 -6.18
C SER A 8 -11.51 1.35 -5.21
N TYR A 9 -12.69 1.88 -5.45
CA TYR A 9 -13.34 2.88 -4.62
C TYR A 9 -14.69 2.33 -4.12
N PHE A 10 -14.99 2.52 -2.83
CA PHE A 10 -16.30 2.22 -2.27
C PHE A 10 -17.08 3.51 -2.04
N LEU A 11 -18.06 3.75 -2.92
CA LEU A 11 -18.90 4.93 -2.91
C LEU A 11 -20.18 4.67 -2.11
N ASN A 12 -20.18 5.03 -0.84
CA ASN A 12 -21.33 4.81 0.04
C ASN A 12 -22.46 5.85 -0.15
N TYR A 13 -22.15 6.99 -0.77
CA TYR A 13 -23.01 8.17 -0.85
C TYR A 13 -23.40 8.47 -2.30
N SER A 14 -24.70 8.63 -2.56
CA SER A 14 -25.21 8.87 -3.92
C SER A 14 -25.02 10.32 -4.41
N ASN A 15 -24.83 11.27 -3.50
CA ASN A 15 -24.60 12.68 -3.79
C ASN A 15 -23.12 13.04 -4.01
N ILE A 16 -22.23 12.05 -4.00
CA ILE A 16 -20.79 12.23 -4.21
C ILE A 16 -20.44 11.68 -5.58
N SER A 17 -19.82 12.52 -6.42
CA SER A 17 -19.29 12.11 -7.73
C SER A 17 -17.86 11.62 -7.58
N VAL A 18 -17.53 10.53 -8.27
CA VAL A 18 -16.21 9.91 -8.27
C VAL A 18 -15.86 9.46 -9.68
N ASN A 19 -14.74 9.96 -10.21
CA ASN A 19 -14.16 9.54 -11.49
C ASN A 19 -12.71 9.10 -11.29
N LEU A 20 -12.25 8.12 -12.06
CA LEU A 20 -10.86 7.68 -12.00
C LEU A 20 -9.98 8.71 -12.72
N ILE A 21 -8.74 8.88 -12.31
CA ILE A 21 -7.76 9.73 -13.02
C ILE A 21 -6.71 8.82 -13.66
N ASP A 22 -5.94 8.14 -12.82
CA ASP A 22 -4.94 7.17 -13.26
C ASP A 22 -4.58 6.17 -12.16
N VAL A 23 -3.88 5.11 -12.57
CA VAL A 23 -3.18 4.16 -11.70
C VAL A 23 -1.70 4.19 -12.06
N GLU A 24 -0.84 4.30 -11.06
CA GLU A 24 0.61 4.25 -11.19
C GLU A 24 1.20 3.15 -10.30
N ILE A 25 2.17 2.42 -10.85
CA ILE A 25 2.97 1.42 -10.14
C ILE A 25 4.45 1.72 -10.41
N PRO A 26 5.09 2.54 -9.55
CA PRO A 26 6.44 3.04 -9.79
C PRO A 26 7.46 1.92 -10.01
N GLU A 27 7.40 0.84 -9.24
CA GLU A 27 8.32 -0.31 -9.32
C GLU A 27 8.27 -1.05 -10.67
N LEU A 28 7.19 -0.84 -11.44
CA LEU A 28 6.96 -1.48 -12.73
C LEU A 28 7.04 -0.53 -13.93
N GLY A 29 7.37 0.75 -13.68
CA GLY A 29 7.36 1.77 -14.73
C GLY A 29 5.99 2.02 -15.34
N LEU A 30 4.92 1.62 -14.64
CA LEU A 30 3.58 1.57 -15.19
C LEU A 30 2.78 2.80 -14.78
N ARG A 31 2.21 3.49 -15.77
CA ARG A 31 1.24 4.57 -15.55
C ARG A 31 0.10 4.43 -16.54
N LEU A 32 -1.09 4.12 -16.03
CA LEU A 32 -2.30 3.81 -16.79
C LEU A 32 -3.30 4.95 -16.64
N GLN A 33 -3.74 5.53 -17.75
CA GLN A 33 -4.66 6.66 -17.75
C GLN A 33 -6.12 6.20 -17.95
N GLU A 34 -7.05 6.86 -17.25
CA GLU A 34 -8.49 6.67 -17.50
C GLU A 34 -8.81 6.98 -18.98
N GLU A 35 -9.77 6.24 -19.55
CA GLU A 35 -10.23 6.38 -20.93
C GLU A 35 -9.19 6.07 -22.03
N ARG A 36 -7.95 5.76 -21.66
CA ARG A 36 -6.93 5.25 -22.59
C ARG A 36 -6.64 3.77 -22.32
N ASP A 37 -6.17 3.48 -21.11
CA ASP A 37 -5.66 2.15 -20.74
C ASP A 37 -6.62 1.43 -19.81
N ILE A 38 -7.28 2.18 -18.93
CA ILE A 38 -8.15 1.69 -17.86
C ILE A 38 -9.49 2.44 -17.83
N THR A 39 -10.47 1.84 -17.18
CA THR A 39 -11.80 2.41 -16.95
C THR A 39 -12.41 1.81 -15.69
N VAL A 40 -13.53 2.37 -15.23
CA VAL A 40 -14.25 1.89 -14.05
C VAL A 40 -15.40 0.97 -14.44
N ARG A 41 -15.49 -0.20 -13.81
CA ARG A 41 -16.59 -1.16 -14.01
C ARG A 41 -17.10 -1.73 -12.69
N PHE A 42 -18.25 -2.38 -12.78
CA PHE A 42 -19.00 -2.92 -11.64
C PHE A 42 -19.25 -4.43 -11.79
N PRO A 43 -18.20 -5.26 -11.72
CA PRO A 43 -18.30 -6.72 -11.86
C PRO A 43 -19.12 -7.38 -10.74
N SER A 44 -19.21 -6.72 -9.58
CA SER A 44 -19.98 -7.18 -8.44
C SER A 44 -21.46 -6.72 -8.51
N PRO A 45 -22.39 -7.44 -7.87
CA PRO A 45 -23.78 -6.97 -7.71
C PRO A 45 -23.85 -5.61 -7.00
N ASN A 46 -22.97 -5.39 -6.01
CA ASN A 46 -22.86 -4.12 -5.31
C ASN A 46 -22.27 -3.04 -6.22
N LYS A 47 -23.12 -2.14 -6.72
CA LYS A 47 -22.75 -1.02 -7.61
C LYS A 47 -22.06 0.15 -6.91
N ARG A 48 -21.93 0.10 -5.58
CA ARG A 48 -21.08 1.03 -4.81
C ARG A 48 -19.60 0.73 -4.96
N LEU A 49 -19.24 -0.41 -5.55
CA LEU A 49 -17.85 -0.83 -5.74
C LEU A 49 -17.38 -0.53 -7.15
N HIS A 50 -16.60 0.54 -7.26
CA HIS A 50 -15.96 1.00 -8.48
C HIS A 50 -14.63 0.28 -8.61
N TYR A 51 -14.55 -0.71 -9.50
CA TYR A 51 -13.29 -1.40 -9.78
C TYR A 51 -12.61 -0.78 -10.98
N VAL A 52 -11.32 -0.51 -10.86
CA VAL A 52 -10.47 -0.22 -12.01
C VAL A 52 -10.25 -1.50 -12.79
N CYS A 53 -10.43 -1.44 -14.10
CA CYS A 53 -10.10 -2.53 -15.01
C CYS A 53 -9.54 -2.01 -16.33
N ARG A 54 -8.97 -2.91 -17.14
CA ARG A 54 -8.48 -2.56 -18.48
C ARG A 54 -9.62 -2.03 -19.35
N LYS A 55 -9.37 -0.98 -20.13
CA LYS A 55 -10.30 -0.48 -21.15
C LYS A 55 -10.23 -1.35 -22.40
N LYS A 56 -10.83 -2.53 -22.33
CA LYS A 56 -10.94 -3.46 -23.48
C LYS A 56 -12.30 -4.15 -23.47
N GLY A 57 -13.03 -4.03 -24.58
CA GLY A 57 -14.38 -4.58 -24.70
C GLY A 57 -15.38 -3.99 -23.70
N ARG A 58 -16.44 -4.76 -23.41
CA ARG A 58 -17.55 -4.34 -22.51
C ARG A 58 -17.67 -5.20 -21.26
N LYS A 59 -16.84 -6.24 -21.12
CA LYS A 59 -16.90 -7.17 -19.98
C LYS A 59 -16.47 -6.43 -18.71
N ALA A 60 -17.29 -6.49 -17.67
CA ALA A 60 -16.91 -6.00 -16.36
C ALA A 60 -16.04 -7.06 -15.66
N VAL A 61 -14.77 -6.72 -15.43
CA VAL A 61 -13.82 -7.56 -14.68
C VAL A 61 -13.37 -6.83 -13.42
N LYS A 62 -12.91 -7.61 -12.43
CA LYS A 62 -12.33 -7.13 -11.18
C LYS A 62 -10.85 -6.90 -11.46
N GLY A 63 -10.42 -5.65 -11.45
CA GLY A 63 -9.00 -5.35 -11.47
C GLY A 63 -8.33 -5.38 -12.84
N ILE A 64 -7.00 -5.35 -12.78
CA ILE A 64 -6.06 -5.43 -13.89
C ILE A 64 -5.08 -6.58 -13.64
N LEU A 65 -4.55 -7.14 -14.71
CA LEU A 65 -3.52 -8.17 -14.65
C LEU A 65 -2.22 -7.60 -15.21
N LEU A 66 -1.12 -7.89 -14.54
CA LEU A 66 0.22 -7.47 -14.90
C LEU A 66 1.08 -8.70 -15.16
N ASN A 67 1.94 -8.62 -16.16
CA ASN A 67 2.92 -9.63 -16.48
C ASN A 67 4.32 -9.02 -16.35
N THR A 68 5.05 -9.40 -15.31
CA THR A 68 6.37 -8.84 -15.02
C THR A 68 7.49 -9.70 -15.60
N ASP A 69 8.54 -9.06 -16.07
CA ASP A 69 9.76 -9.70 -16.60
C ASP A 69 10.60 -10.44 -15.55
N LYS A 70 10.48 -10.06 -14.27
CA LYS A 70 11.09 -10.75 -13.12
C LYS A 70 10.17 -10.77 -11.90
N HIS A 71 10.54 -11.58 -10.89
CA HIS A 71 9.85 -11.64 -9.61
C HIS A 71 9.90 -10.28 -8.88
N VAL A 72 8.83 -9.96 -8.14
CA VAL A 72 8.71 -8.72 -7.37
C VAL A 72 8.21 -9.02 -5.96
N SER A 73 8.91 -8.52 -4.95
CA SER A 73 8.53 -8.66 -3.55
C SER A 73 7.76 -7.45 -3.02
N ASP A 74 8.04 -6.26 -3.52
CA ASP A 74 7.49 -5.03 -2.97
C ASP A 74 7.02 -4.13 -4.12
N ILE A 75 5.76 -3.72 -4.07
CA ILE A 75 5.21 -2.74 -5.02
C ILE A 75 4.36 -1.70 -4.31
N THR A 76 4.22 -0.55 -4.95
CA THR A 76 3.30 0.48 -4.54
C THR A 76 2.27 0.72 -5.62
N VAL A 77 0.99 0.62 -5.27
CA VAL A 77 -0.12 0.94 -6.19
C VAL A 77 -0.70 2.30 -5.79
N ILE A 78 -0.60 3.27 -6.68
CA ILE A 78 -1.09 4.63 -6.47
C ILE A 78 -2.30 4.82 -7.39
N THR A 79 -3.47 5.06 -6.82
CA THR A 79 -4.69 5.33 -7.59
C THR A 79 -5.19 6.72 -7.25
N ARG A 80 -5.46 7.53 -8.28
CA ARG A 80 -6.00 8.88 -8.09
C ARG A 80 -7.43 8.94 -8.61
N TRP A 81 -8.29 9.56 -7.82
CA TRP A 81 -9.71 9.73 -8.10
C TRP A 81 -10.06 11.21 -8.02
N ALA A 82 -10.88 11.69 -8.95
CA ALA A 82 -11.55 12.98 -8.83
C ALA A 82 -12.84 12.78 -8.02
N VAL A 83 -12.87 13.30 -6.80
CA VAL A 83 -13.99 13.21 -5.85
C VAL A 83 -14.54 14.60 -5.58
N GLN A 84 -15.75 14.88 -6.05
CA GLN A 84 -16.38 16.21 -6.01
C GLN A 84 -15.50 17.34 -6.58
N GLY A 85 -14.75 17.07 -7.65
CA GLY A 85 -13.91 18.07 -8.33
C GLY A 85 -12.49 18.18 -7.80
N ASP A 86 -12.20 17.60 -6.63
CA ASP A 86 -10.87 17.57 -6.02
C ASP A 86 -10.23 16.18 -6.11
N VAL A 87 -8.91 16.11 -5.96
CA VAL A 87 -8.17 14.85 -6.08
C VAL A 87 -8.08 14.13 -4.73
N SER A 88 -8.50 12.86 -4.71
CA SER A 88 -8.22 11.91 -3.64
C SER A 88 -7.22 10.85 -4.12
N VAL A 89 -6.22 10.56 -3.30
CA VAL A 89 -5.14 9.62 -3.60
C VAL A 89 -5.21 8.42 -2.67
N HIS A 90 -5.21 7.22 -3.24
CA HIS A 90 -5.07 5.95 -2.53
C HIS A 90 -3.71 5.34 -2.86
N ARG A 91 -2.86 5.19 -1.86
CA ARG A 91 -1.53 4.59 -1.96
C ARG A 91 -1.51 3.30 -1.18
N VAL A 92 -1.15 2.22 -1.83
CA VAL A 92 -1.16 0.88 -1.27
C VAL A 92 0.23 0.30 -1.39
N HIS A 93 0.90 0.10 -0.26
CA HIS A 93 2.17 -0.59 -0.17
C HIS A 93 1.89 -2.08 0.06
N MET A 94 2.36 -2.91 -0.87
CA MET A 94 2.13 -4.34 -0.86
C MET A 94 3.46 -5.09 -0.76
N HIS A 95 3.62 -5.86 0.32
CA HIS A 95 4.70 -6.81 0.47
C HIS A 95 4.20 -8.21 0.08
N ILE A 96 4.74 -8.78 -0.99
CA ILE A 96 4.31 -10.05 -1.58
C ILE A 96 5.15 -11.18 -1.00
N VAL A 97 4.48 -12.17 -0.40
CA VAL A 97 5.12 -13.33 0.24
C VAL A 97 4.58 -14.65 -0.30
N GLY A 98 5.43 -15.66 -0.30
CA GLY A 98 5.13 -17.00 -0.83
C GLY A 98 6.07 -17.36 -1.98
N ASN A 99 5.82 -18.52 -2.59
CA ASN A 99 6.75 -19.16 -3.54
C ASN A 99 6.11 -19.44 -4.91
N ASP A 100 4.91 -18.93 -5.18
CA ASP A 100 4.21 -19.16 -6.45
C ASP A 100 4.49 -18.03 -7.47
N ASP A 101 4.32 -18.34 -8.76
CA ASP A 101 4.62 -17.42 -9.87
C ASP A 101 3.54 -16.36 -10.15
N ALA A 102 2.51 -16.29 -9.31
CA ALA A 102 1.47 -15.28 -9.37
C ALA A 102 1.14 -14.68 -8.01
N ALA A 103 0.66 -13.44 -7.97
CA ALA A 103 0.16 -12.77 -6.77
C ALA A 103 -1.17 -12.08 -7.04
N THR A 104 -1.96 -11.87 -5.98
CA THR A 104 -3.24 -11.18 -6.09
C THR A 104 -3.52 -10.34 -4.86
N ASP A 105 -4.00 -9.11 -5.05
CA ASP A 105 -4.52 -8.30 -3.93
C ASP A 105 -5.98 -8.62 -3.58
N LEU A 106 -6.66 -9.45 -4.37
CA LEU A 106 -8.01 -9.90 -4.07
C LEU A 106 -7.97 -10.96 -2.95
N ILE A 107 -8.14 -10.51 -1.71
CA ILE A 107 -7.95 -11.31 -0.47
C ILE A 107 -8.76 -12.61 -0.48
N GLN A 108 -9.96 -12.58 -1.06
CA GLN A 108 -10.81 -13.76 -1.17
C GLN A 108 -10.15 -14.92 -1.94
N LEU A 109 -9.18 -14.62 -2.82
CA LEU A 109 -8.46 -15.63 -3.58
C LEU A 109 -7.25 -16.20 -2.83
N TRP A 110 -6.97 -15.81 -1.59
CA TRP A 110 -5.88 -16.43 -0.82
C TRP A 110 -6.30 -17.76 -0.21
N SER A 111 -7.54 -17.88 0.25
CA SER A 111 -8.02 -19.12 0.86
C SER A 111 -8.24 -20.24 -0.15
N GLY A 112 -8.06 -21.49 0.28
CA GLY A 112 -8.53 -22.65 -0.47
C GLY A 112 -10.06 -22.62 -0.60
N PHE A 113 -10.58 -23.13 -1.72
CA PHE A 113 -12.03 -23.28 -1.89
C PHE A 113 -12.41 -24.74 -2.14
N TYR A 114 -13.62 -25.10 -1.68
CA TYR A 114 -14.14 -26.45 -1.72
C TYR A 114 -14.13 -27.03 -3.14
N ASN A 115 -13.71 -28.30 -3.28
CA ASN A 115 -13.53 -28.99 -4.55
C ASN A 115 -12.59 -28.28 -5.54
N SER A 116 -11.49 -27.72 -5.05
CA SER A 116 -10.40 -27.22 -5.89
C SER A 116 -9.06 -27.81 -5.46
N PRO A 117 -8.07 -27.86 -6.36
CA PRO A 117 -6.73 -28.32 -6.02
C PRO A 117 -5.92 -27.28 -5.21
N TYR A 118 -6.47 -26.10 -4.95
CA TYR A 118 -5.72 -24.97 -4.40
C TYR A 118 -5.78 -24.93 -2.88
N GLY A 119 -4.61 -24.84 -2.25
CA GLY A 119 -4.45 -24.71 -0.81
C GLY A 119 -4.75 -23.31 -0.29
N ASP A 120 -4.70 -23.15 1.03
CA ASP A 120 -4.73 -21.83 1.67
C ASP A 120 -3.35 -21.17 1.56
N LYS A 121 -3.32 -19.96 1.02
CA LYS A 121 -2.14 -19.12 0.81
C LYS A 121 -2.15 -17.88 1.71
N THR A 122 -3.11 -17.79 2.63
CA THR A 122 -3.28 -16.62 3.50
C THR A 122 -2.02 -16.38 4.35
N PRO A 123 -1.38 -15.20 4.29
CA PRO A 123 -0.25 -14.87 5.15
C PRO A 123 -0.65 -14.89 6.63
N GLU A 124 0.29 -15.20 7.52
CA GLU A 124 0.02 -15.33 8.96
C GLU A 124 -0.67 -14.10 9.56
N VAL A 125 -0.19 -12.90 9.21
CA VAL A 125 -0.76 -11.61 9.65
C VAL A 125 -2.22 -11.39 9.20
N ALA A 126 -2.69 -12.16 8.21
CA ALA A 126 -4.00 -12.04 7.61
C ALA A 126 -4.96 -13.18 7.98
N MET A 127 -4.57 -14.13 8.84
CA MET A 127 -5.42 -15.28 9.19
C MET A 127 -6.78 -14.87 9.78
N ASN A 128 -6.83 -13.76 10.52
CA ASN A 128 -8.06 -13.24 11.13
C ASN A 128 -8.77 -12.18 10.27
N TRP A 129 -8.33 -11.96 9.02
CA TRP A 129 -8.92 -10.94 8.17
C TRP A 129 -10.23 -11.42 7.55
N ILE A 130 -11.21 -10.53 7.54
CA ILE A 130 -12.44 -10.73 6.78
C ILE A 130 -12.23 -10.10 5.39
N PRO A 131 -12.21 -10.89 4.29
CA PRO A 131 -11.87 -10.36 2.96
C PRO A 131 -12.69 -9.13 2.55
N ALA A 132 -13.98 -9.09 2.90
CA ALA A 132 -14.86 -7.98 2.52
C ALA A 132 -14.53 -6.65 3.23
N SER A 133 -14.02 -6.68 4.46
CA SER A 133 -13.66 -5.49 5.25
C SER A 133 -12.17 -5.14 5.16
N CYS A 134 -11.32 -6.13 4.84
CA CYS A 134 -9.87 -5.96 4.77
C CYS A 134 -9.36 -5.65 3.36
N GLN A 135 -10.19 -5.83 2.32
CA GLN A 135 -9.80 -5.51 0.94
C GLN A 135 -9.39 -4.05 0.82
N PRO A 136 -8.17 -3.75 0.32
CA PRO A 136 -7.71 -2.40 -0.03
C PRO A 136 -8.69 -1.65 -0.93
N ARG A 137 -9.20 -0.52 -0.45
CA ARG A 137 -10.04 0.40 -1.24
C ARG A 137 -10.09 1.77 -0.60
N LEU A 138 -10.22 2.79 -1.44
CA LEU A 138 -10.53 4.14 -0.98
C LEU A 138 -12.02 4.25 -0.64
N THR A 139 -12.34 4.96 0.43
CA THR A 139 -13.70 5.33 0.82
C THR A 139 -13.85 6.85 0.84
N VAL A 140 -15.09 7.33 0.92
CA VAL A 140 -15.34 8.76 1.14
C VAL A 140 -14.94 9.12 2.57
N ASN A 141 -15.43 8.36 3.55
CA ASN A 141 -15.20 8.59 4.98
C ASN A 141 -14.55 7.37 5.63
N ALA A 142 -13.79 7.59 6.71
CA ALA A 142 -13.09 6.51 7.41
C ALA A 142 -14.05 5.47 8.00
N GLY A 143 -15.22 5.91 8.47
CA GLY A 143 -16.24 5.03 9.06
C GLY A 143 -17.04 4.18 8.07
N ASP A 144 -16.89 4.38 6.76
CA ASP A 144 -17.68 3.64 5.75
C ASP A 144 -17.38 2.13 5.76
N ARG A 145 -16.16 1.75 6.15
CA ARG A 145 -15.65 0.37 6.13
C ARG A 145 -14.66 0.17 7.29
N PRO A 146 -15.12 -0.18 8.49
CA PRO A 146 -14.21 -0.53 9.57
C PRO A 146 -13.41 -1.77 9.17
N SER A 147 -12.11 -1.76 9.46
CA SER A 147 -11.18 -2.85 9.18
C SER A 147 -10.43 -3.25 10.44
N VAL A 148 -9.97 -4.50 10.53
CA VAL A 148 -9.01 -4.87 11.58
C VAL A 148 -7.61 -4.35 11.26
N ARG A 149 -7.39 -3.86 10.03
CA ARG A 149 -6.12 -3.28 9.58
C ARG A 149 -5.98 -1.78 9.86
N GLU A 150 -6.89 -1.18 10.62
CA GLU A 150 -6.88 0.28 10.84
C GLU A 150 -5.52 0.80 11.35
N THR A 151 -4.80 -0.01 12.14
CA THR A 151 -3.45 0.31 12.62
C THR A 151 -2.41 0.42 11.50
N ALA A 152 -2.66 -0.15 10.32
CA ALA A 152 -1.80 -0.10 9.13
C ALA A 152 -2.37 0.82 8.02
N ILE A 153 -3.31 1.71 8.36
CA ILE A 153 -3.94 2.64 7.43
C ILE A 153 -3.84 4.06 7.98
N TRP A 154 -3.22 4.95 7.22
CA TRP A 154 -3.20 6.38 7.48
C TRP A 154 -4.15 7.12 6.54
N ARG A 155 -4.91 8.08 7.07
CA ARG A 155 -5.83 8.90 6.29
C ARG A 155 -5.71 10.38 6.63
N ARG A 156 -5.88 11.21 5.61
CA ARG A 156 -6.09 12.65 5.74
C ARG A 156 -7.38 13.03 5.03
N ALA A 157 -8.30 13.60 5.79
CA ALA A 157 -9.55 14.14 5.29
C ALA A 157 -9.46 15.67 5.11
N ASP A 158 -10.35 16.21 4.28
CA ASP A 158 -10.60 17.65 4.20
C ASP A 158 -11.61 18.11 5.29
N PRO A 159 -11.92 19.42 5.39
CA PRO A 159 -12.91 19.91 6.36
C PRO A 159 -14.33 19.38 6.18
N ALA A 160 -14.67 18.84 5.01
CA ALA A 160 -15.96 18.19 4.75
C ALA A 160 -15.97 16.71 5.15
N GLY A 161 -14.85 16.18 5.65
CA GLY A 161 -14.67 14.80 6.06
C GLY A 161 -14.23 13.86 4.93
N ILE A 162 -14.13 14.34 3.69
CA ILE A 162 -13.78 13.51 2.54
C ILE A 162 -12.29 13.17 2.61
N ILE A 163 -11.99 11.87 2.55
CA ILE A 163 -10.61 11.38 2.50
C ILE A 163 -9.95 11.86 1.20
N ARG A 164 -8.90 12.67 1.34
CA ARG A 164 -8.05 13.15 0.25
C ARG A 164 -6.79 12.34 0.08
N GLN A 165 -6.31 11.72 1.15
CA GLN A 165 -5.18 10.80 1.10
C GLN A 165 -5.49 9.59 1.98
N GLN A 166 -5.31 8.40 1.44
CA GLN A 166 -5.25 7.15 2.19
C GLN A 166 -3.99 6.42 1.80
N THR A 167 -3.11 6.15 2.76
CA THR A 167 -1.93 5.31 2.55
C THR A 167 -2.04 4.11 3.47
N GLU A 168 -1.82 2.93 2.94
CA GLU A 168 -1.92 1.69 3.71
C GLU A 168 -0.83 0.71 3.33
N TYR A 169 -0.51 -0.17 4.27
CA TYR A 169 0.43 -1.27 4.08
C TYR A 169 -0.28 -2.61 4.32
N TYR A 170 0.06 -3.62 3.54
CA TYR A 170 -0.25 -4.99 3.89
C TYR A 170 0.62 -6.03 3.18
N THR A 171 0.63 -7.23 3.76
CA THR A 171 1.25 -8.42 3.17
C THR A 171 0.26 -9.15 2.27
N ALA A 172 0.59 -9.32 0.98
CA ALA A 172 -0.18 -10.08 0.01
C ALA A 172 0.45 -11.46 -0.24
N ALA A 173 -0.38 -12.43 -0.58
CA ALA A 173 0.07 -13.78 -0.93
C ALA A 173 0.42 -13.91 -2.42
N THR A 174 1.46 -14.70 -2.69
CA THR A 174 1.52 -15.45 -3.95
C THR A 174 0.45 -16.54 -3.96
N VAL A 175 -0.03 -16.88 -5.15
CA VAL A 175 -1.01 -17.94 -5.40
C VAL A 175 -0.62 -18.69 -6.68
N GLU A 176 -1.18 -19.89 -6.85
CA GLU A 176 -0.99 -20.66 -8.07
C GLU A 176 -1.47 -19.84 -9.30
N PRO A 177 -0.69 -19.71 -10.39
CA PRO A 177 -1.09 -18.96 -11.58
C PRO A 177 -2.45 -19.39 -12.14
N GLU A 178 -2.74 -20.69 -12.12
CA GLU A 178 -3.99 -21.31 -12.57
C GLU A 178 -5.20 -20.77 -11.81
N ARG A 179 -5.04 -20.34 -10.55
CA ARG A 179 -6.11 -19.73 -9.78
C ARG A 179 -6.63 -18.44 -10.43
N LEU A 180 -5.73 -17.70 -11.11
CA LEU A 180 -6.05 -16.48 -11.82
C LEU A 180 -6.50 -16.75 -13.26
N ILE A 181 -5.79 -17.61 -13.99
CA ILE A 181 -5.95 -17.75 -15.46
C ILE A 181 -6.80 -18.93 -15.91
N SER A 182 -6.87 -20.03 -15.15
CA SER A 182 -7.59 -21.24 -15.57
C SER A 182 -9.09 -21.05 -15.35
N PRO A 183 -9.99 -21.25 -16.32
CA PRO A 183 -11.40 -20.96 -16.13
C PRO A 183 -12.07 -21.78 -15.02
N TRP A 184 -12.70 -21.12 -14.06
CA TRP A 184 -13.57 -21.70 -13.04
C TRP A 184 -14.69 -20.73 -12.64
N ARG A 185 -15.67 -21.18 -11.83
CA ARG A 185 -16.87 -20.36 -11.53
C ARG A 185 -16.54 -19.01 -10.89
N GLY A 186 -15.51 -18.93 -10.04
CA GLY A 186 -15.16 -17.73 -9.30
C GLY A 186 -14.20 -16.77 -10.00
N ASN A 187 -13.54 -17.17 -11.09
CA ASN A 187 -12.69 -16.25 -11.87
C ASN A 187 -13.30 -15.74 -13.18
N LYS A 188 -14.59 -16.01 -13.44
CA LYS A 188 -15.29 -15.47 -14.64
C LYS A 188 -15.17 -13.95 -14.76
N SER A 189 -15.05 -13.26 -13.64
CA SER A 189 -14.89 -11.82 -13.55
C SER A 189 -13.44 -11.37 -13.35
N LEU A 190 -12.43 -12.22 -13.51
CA LEU A 190 -11.03 -11.77 -13.54
C LEU A 190 -10.61 -11.37 -14.97
N PRO A 191 -9.55 -10.57 -15.12
CA PRO A 191 -8.95 -10.27 -16.42
C PRO A 191 -8.38 -11.54 -17.07
N ALA A 192 -8.42 -11.61 -18.40
CA ALA A 192 -7.77 -12.70 -19.13
C ALA A 192 -6.26 -12.48 -19.25
N LEU A 193 -5.50 -13.55 -19.52
CA LEU A 193 -4.05 -13.45 -19.70
C LEU A 193 -3.68 -12.55 -20.89
N GLU A 194 -4.42 -12.60 -22.00
CA GLU A 194 -4.21 -11.71 -23.14
C GLU A 194 -4.54 -10.23 -22.86
N ASP A 195 -5.12 -9.94 -21.69
CA ASP A 195 -5.42 -8.59 -21.22
C ASP A 195 -4.36 -8.08 -20.23
N ALA A 196 -3.28 -8.83 -19.99
CA ALA A 196 -2.21 -8.41 -19.11
C ALA A 196 -1.44 -7.21 -19.68
N PHE A 197 -0.98 -6.33 -18.79
CA PHE A 197 0.02 -5.31 -19.13
C PHE A 197 1.41 -5.89 -18.92
N ASP A 198 2.24 -5.89 -19.95
CA ASP A 198 3.65 -6.26 -19.82
C ASP A 198 4.42 -5.15 -19.13
N CYS A 199 5.15 -5.52 -18.08
CA CYS A 199 5.82 -4.60 -17.17
C CYS A 199 7.30 -4.97 -17.03
N LYS A 200 8.15 -3.95 -17.01
CA LYS A 200 9.57 -4.10 -16.66
C LYS A 200 9.80 -3.66 -15.23
N VAL A 201 10.28 -4.57 -14.40
CA VAL A 201 10.57 -4.28 -13.00
C VAL A 201 11.84 -3.44 -12.93
N ARG A 202 11.74 -2.28 -12.30
CA ARG A 202 12.85 -1.34 -12.11
C ARG A 202 13.10 -1.08 -10.64
N GLU A 203 14.32 -0.70 -10.30
CA GLU A 203 14.62 -0.23 -8.96
C GLU A 203 13.95 1.12 -8.72
N CYS A 204 13.33 1.25 -7.56
CA CYS A 204 12.73 2.47 -7.07
C CYS A 204 13.27 2.70 -5.66
N SER A 205 13.96 3.83 -5.46
CA SER A 205 14.57 4.19 -4.17
C SER A 205 13.52 4.30 -3.05
N ASP A 206 12.30 4.67 -3.43
CA ASP A 206 11.24 5.02 -2.50
C ASP A 206 10.31 3.84 -2.23
N THR A 207 10.62 2.65 -2.77
CA THR A 207 9.88 1.43 -2.45
C THR A 207 9.96 1.16 -0.96
N LEU A 208 8.78 1.04 -0.35
CA LEU A 208 8.64 0.69 1.05
C LEU A 208 9.00 -0.79 1.20
N ARG A 209 9.99 -1.07 2.05
CA ARG A 209 10.49 -2.41 2.35
C ARG A 209 10.44 -2.65 3.85
N VAL A 210 10.01 -3.84 4.23
CA VAL A 210 10.03 -4.29 5.62
C VAL A 210 11.48 -4.54 6.05
N LEU A 211 11.89 -3.91 7.15
CA LEU A 211 13.19 -4.12 7.79
C LEU A 211 13.09 -5.19 8.89
N PHE A 212 11.96 -5.21 9.61
CA PHE A 212 11.69 -6.19 10.67
C PHE A 212 10.28 -6.74 10.52
N SER A 213 10.14 -8.07 10.47
CA SER A 213 8.84 -8.74 10.30
C SER A 213 7.97 -8.72 11.56
N THR A 214 8.58 -8.54 12.74
CA THR A 214 7.94 -8.59 14.05
C THR A 214 8.28 -7.29 14.81
N PRO A 215 7.32 -6.64 15.49
CA PRO A 215 5.91 -7.01 15.71
C PRO A 215 4.96 -6.78 14.53
N GLY A 216 5.47 -6.38 13.36
CA GLY A 216 4.67 -6.08 12.17
C GLY A 216 4.76 -4.62 11.76
N VAL A 217 3.89 -4.18 10.86
CA VAL A 217 3.92 -2.81 10.32
C VAL A 217 2.64 -2.08 10.69
N THR A 218 2.79 -0.96 11.36
CA THR A 218 1.71 -0.06 11.79
C THR A 218 2.06 1.38 11.43
N VAL A 219 1.07 2.26 11.46
CA VAL A 219 1.26 3.70 11.30
C VAL A 219 1.69 4.28 12.65
N CYS A 220 2.79 5.01 12.66
CA CYS A 220 3.28 5.73 13.83
C CYS A 220 3.45 7.22 13.52
N PRO A 221 2.97 8.14 14.38
CA PRO A 221 3.31 9.56 14.29
C PRO A 221 4.82 9.78 14.42
N VAL A 222 5.36 10.68 13.59
CA VAL A 222 6.79 11.04 13.66
C VAL A 222 7.17 11.60 15.03
N THR A 223 6.23 12.28 15.70
CA THR A 223 6.44 12.82 17.06
C THR A 223 6.61 11.74 18.12
N GLU A 224 5.96 10.59 17.97
CA GLU A 224 6.09 9.49 18.91
C GLU A 224 7.47 8.85 18.77
N GLN A 225 7.92 8.62 17.53
CA GLN A 225 9.29 8.16 17.26
C GLN A 225 10.35 9.14 17.76
N GLU A 226 10.14 10.43 17.58
CA GLU A 226 11.03 11.48 18.06
C GLU A 226 11.21 11.41 19.59
N GLU A 227 10.12 11.24 20.34
CA GLU A 227 10.18 11.13 21.80
C GLU A 227 10.79 9.81 22.28
N LEU A 228 10.56 8.68 21.58
CA LEU A 228 11.22 7.41 21.89
C LEU A 228 12.75 7.54 21.78
N ILE A 229 13.24 8.03 20.63
CA ILE A 229 14.69 8.21 20.41
C ILE A 229 15.29 9.17 21.44
N LYS A 230 14.57 10.26 21.77
CA LYS A 230 14.99 11.22 22.79
C LYS A 230 15.14 10.57 24.16
N ASN A 231 14.20 9.71 24.57
CA ASN A 231 14.25 9.00 25.84
C ASN A 231 15.43 8.02 25.88
N ASP A 232 15.61 7.20 24.85
CA ASP A 232 16.71 6.24 24.76
C ASP A 232 18.09 6.93 24.77
N LEU A 233 18.22 8.04 24.03
CA LEU A 233 19.44 8.82 24.03
C LEU A 233 19.67 9.56 25.35
N LYS A 234 18.61 9.96 26.05
CA LYS A 234 18.73 10.53 27.40
C LYS A 234 19.22 9.49 28.40
N GLU A 235 18.68 8.28 28.38
CA GLU A 235 19.10 7.18 29.26
C GLU A 235 20.55 6.76 29.02
N THR A 236 21.02 6.82 27.77
CA THR A 236 22.41 6.53 27.41
C THR A 236 23.37 7.73 27.55
N GLY A 237 22.91 8.86 28.09
CA GLY A 237 23.74 10.05 28.31
C GLY A 237 24.13 10.81 27.03
N ARG A 238 23.36 10.64 25.94
CA ARG A 238 23.59 11.20 24.60
C ARG A 238 22.49 12.16 24.14
N LEU A 239 21.85 12.87 25.07
CA LEU A 239 20.80 13.84 24.76
C LEU A 239 21.28 14.98 23.84
N ASP A 240 22.55 15.36 23.91
CA ASP A 240 23.13 16.38 23.03
C ASP A 240 23.12 15.92 21.55
N ALA A 241 23.36 14.63 21.30
CA ALA A 241 23.30 14.05 19.96
C ALA A 241 21.86 14.05 19.42
N PHE A 242 20.86 13.83 20.27
CA PHE A 242 19.45 13.98 19.88
C PHE A 242 19.18 15.42 19.42
N THR A 243 19.55 16.41 20.25
CA THR A 243 19.24 17.82 20.01
C THR A 243 19.95 18.37 18.77
N SER A 244 21.20 17.94 18.54
CA SER A 244 22.02 18.44 17.42
C SER A 244 21.81 17.69 16.10
N LEU A 245 21.57 16.37 16.14
CA LEU A 245 21.54 15.54 14.92
C LEU A 245 20.14 15.04 14.55
N ILE A 246 19.34 14.61 15.54
CA ILE A 246 18.06 13.94 15.29
C ILE A 246 16.92 14.93 15.19
N GLN A 247 16.80 15.81 16.17
CA GLN A 247 15.67 16.74 16.29
C GLN A 247 15.47 17.63 15.05
N PRO A 248 16.51 18.25 14.46
CA PRO A 248 16.33 19.08 13.26
C PRO A 248 15.82 18.27 12.06
N VAL A 249 16.32 17.04 11.89
CA VAL A 249 15.89 16.12 10.83
C VAL A 249 14.42 15.74 10.99
N MET A 250 14.02 15.36 12.20
CA MET A 250 12.63 14.97 12.50
C MET A 250 11.65 16.14 12.34
N GLN A 251 12.06 17.35 12.71
CA GLN A 251 11.26 18.56 12.53
C GLN A 251 10.97 18.87 11.06
N GLU A 252 11.98 18.77 10.18
CA GLU A 252 11.79 18.96 8.73
C GLU A 252 10.82 17.92 8.18
N VAL A 253 11.05 16.64 8.48
CA VAL A 253 10.24 15.54 7.97
C VAL A 253 8.79 15.64 8.42
N ARG A 254 8.54 16.01 9.68
CA ARG A 254 7.19 16.16 10.24
C ARG A 254 6.33 17.15 9.46
N THR A 255 6.93 18.18 8.83
CA THR A 255 6.17 19.16 8.02
C THR A 255 5.65 18.57 6.71
N VAL A 256 6.29 17.52 6.19
CA VAL A 256 5.95 16.90 4.89
C VAL A 256 5.19 15.59 5.09
N CYS A 257 5.64 14.76 6.04
CA CYS A 257 5.08 13.44 6.32
C CYS A 257 4.87 13.31 7.84
N PRO A 258 3.64 13.52 8.35
CA PRO A 258 3.39 13.53 9.80
C PRO A 258 3.43 12.12 10.43
N VAL A 259 3.36 11.07 9.62
CA VAL A 259 3.39 9.67 10.05
C VAL A 259 4.35 8.85 9.18
N PHE A 260 4.70 7.66 9.63
CA PHE A 260 5.43 6.67 8.85
C PHE A 260 4.93 5.25 9.18
N PHE A 261 5.32 4.29 8.36
CA PHE A 261 5.09 2.87 8.61
C PHE A 261 6.25 2.28 9.43
N THR A 262 5.96 1.80 10.63
CA THR A 262 6.93 1.20 11.55
C THR A 262 7.61 -0.02 10.94
N ASN A 263 8.83 -0.33 11.40
CA ASN A 263 9.59 -1.51 10.98
C ASN A 263 9.85 -1.60 9.47
N THR A 264 9.82 -0.46 8.77
CA THR A 264 10.10 -0.33 7.34
C THR A 264 11.14 0.76 7.11
N ASN A 265 11.68 0.83 5.90
CA ASN A 265 12.54 1.94 5.47
C ASN A 265 11.78 3.27 5.23
N ASN A 266 10.47 3.34 5.50
CA ASN A 266 9.63 4.47 5.09
C ASN A 266 10.12 5.82 5.65
N LEU A 267 10.39 5.90 6.96
CA LEU A 267 10.86 7.15 7.57
C LEU A 267 12.22 7.58 7.02
N MET A 268 13.15 6.64 6.81
CA MET A 268 14.44 6.94 6.20
C MET A 268 14.33 7.40 4.75
N ASN A 269 13.42 6.83 3.96
CA ASN A 269 13.17 7.29 2.59
C ASN A 269 12.72 8.76 2.59
N VAL A 270 11.80 9.12 3.49
CA VAL A 270 11.33 10.50 3.65
C VAL A 270 12.46 11.43 4.14
N ILE A 271 13.26 11.00 5.13
CA ILE A 271 14.43 11.77 5.62
C ILE A 271 15.40 12.07 4.47
N ARG A 272 15.80 11.05 3.70
CA ARG A 272 16.74 11.21 2.58
C ARG A 272 16.19 12.14 1.50
N GLN A 273 14.88 12.12 1.28
CA GLN A 273 14.20 12.91 0.25
C GLN A 273 13.92 14.36 0.66
N PHE A 274 13.66 14.64 1.93
CA PHE A 274 13.16 15.96 2.35
C PHE A 274 14.03 16.68 3.39
N SER A 275 14.89 15.99 4.13
CA SER A 275 15.71 16.65 5.14
C SER A 275 16.97 17.26 4.55
N SER A 276 17.08 18.59 4.63
CA SER A 276 18.29 19.31 4.25
C SER A 276 19.39 19.12 5.30
N HIS A 277 19.00 19.04 6.57
CA HIS A 277 19.91 18.79 7.69
C HIS A 277 20.59 17.43 7.54
N PHE A 278 19.84 16.36 7.29
CA PHE A 278 20.41 15.02 7.11
C PHE A 278 21.44 14.97 5.98
N ARG A 279 21.21 15.70 4.88
CA ARG A 279 22.14 15.73 3.74
C ARG A 279 23.45 16.44 4.09
N ALA A 280 23.39 17.47 4.92
CA ALA A 280 24.53 18.26 5.37
C ALA A 280 25.41 17.55 6.41
N LEU A 281 24.91 16.49 7.07
CA LEU A 281 25.65 15.68 8.03
C LEU A 281 26.85 14.97 7.38
N THR A 282 27.90 14.77 8.17
CA THR A 282 29.03 13.88 7.85
C THR A 282 28.57 12.42 7.76
N ASP A 283 29.38 11.55 7.14
CA ASP A 283 29.01 10.13 6.98
C ASP A 283 28.83 9.41 8.33
N SER A 284 29.65 9.73 9.33
CA SER A 284 29.50 9.19 10.69
C SER A 284 28.20 9.65 11.36
N GLU A 285 27.81 10.90 11.18
CA GLU A 285 26.57 11.44 11.72
C GLU A 285 25.35 10.86 10.99
N LYS A 286 25.41 10.70 9.67
CA LYS A 286 24.37 10.01 8.89
C LYS A 286 24.18 8.58 9.38
N HIS A 287 25.28 7.85 9.57
CA HIS A 287 25.22 6.49 10.10
C HIS A 287 24.60 6.44 11.51
N PHE A 288 24.94 7.41 12.36
CA PHE A 288 24.32 7.55 13.67
C PHE A 288 22.80 7.78 13.55
N VAL A 289 22.35 8.74 12.75
CA VAL A 289 20.91 9.00 12.55
C VAL A 289 20.20 7.75 12.02
N GLU A 290 20.75 7.10 11.00
CA GLU A 290 20.19 5.87 10.43
C GLU A 290 20.06 4.76 11.48
N SER A 291 21.05 4.62 12.38
CA SER A 291 21.03 3.62 13.45
C SER A 291 19.97 3.88 14.51
N GLN A 292 19.52 5.14 14.69
CA GLN A 292 18.45 5.49 15.62
C GLN A 292 17.08 5.37 14.97
N ILE A 293 16.96 5.72 13.68
CA ILE A 293 15.67 5.68 12.97
C ILE A 293 15.26 4.25 12.60
N ASN A 294 16.20 3.41 12.18
CA ASN A 294 15.91 2.03 11.75
C ASN A 294 15.91 1.03 12.90
N GLN A 295 15.66 1.46 14.14
CA GLN A 295 15.48 0.52 15.24
C GLN A 295 14.12 -0.17 15.13
N PRO A 296 14.02 -1.46 15.49
CA PRO A 296 12.74 -2.14 15.55
C PRO A 296 11.86 -1.47 16.60
N LEU A 297 10.63 -1.15 16.21
CA LEU A 297 9.64 -0.58 17.11
C LEU A 297 8.75 -1.69 17.61
N PHE A 298 8.94 -2.02 18.89
CA PHE A 298 8.07 -2.88 19.65
C PHE A 298 6.89 -2.03 20.13
N GLN A 299 5.68 -2.31 19.66
CA GLN A 299 4.50 -1.78 20.34
C GLN A 299 4.47 -2.43 21.72
N VAL A 300 4.54 -1.60 22.76
CA VAL A 300 4.20 -2.01 24.11
C VAL A 300 2.67 -1.93 24.17
N ASP A 301 2.03 -3.09 24.29
CA ASP A 301 0.57 -3.20 24.46
C ASP A 301 0.06 -2.39 25.67
#